data_AF-A0A820NWQ5-F1
#
_entry.id   AF-A0A820NWQ5-F1
#
_cell.length_a   1.000
_cell.length_b   1.000
_cell.length_c   1.000
_cell.angle_alpha   90.00
_cell.angle_beta   90.00
_cell.angle_gamma   90.00
#
_symmetry.space_group_name_H-M   'P 1'
#
loop_
_entity.id
_entity.type
_entity.pdbx_description
1 polymer ?
#
loop_
_entity_poly.entity_id
_entity_poly.type
_entity_poly.pdbx_seq_one_letter_code
_entity_poly.pdbx_strand_id
1 'polypeptide(L)'
;QIIAAFTSSFTKTIIQLRYFAVTGSYNPTSLNVGFHDDSFDQDTYGLSWMFYNTSVAVGATNQWRSRPIGGEVRPELMPCAFASDPVTACQSITDLTPSDWATCVQLTHSTYQWLSYAFYTPGYSSSDYSRAVNGS
;
A
#
# COMPACT_ATOMS: atom_id res chain seq x y z
N GLN A 1 -25.32 0.13 -4.53
CA GLN A 1 -25.98 -0.64 -3.44
C GLN A 1 -24.99 -1.40 -2.57
N ILE A 2 -24.08 -2.22 -3.12
CA ILE A 2 -23.16 -3.06 -2.32
C ILE A 2 -22.22 -2.22 -1.42
N ILE A 3 -21.47 -1.26 -1.99
CA ILE A 3 -20.51 -0.43 -1.23
C ILE A 3 -21.19 0.31 -0.07
N ALA A 4 -22.40 0.83 -0.29
CA ALA A 4 -23.17 1.51 0.76
C ALA A 4 -23.59 0.55 1.90
N ALA A 5 -23.96 -0.69 1.59
CA ALA A 5 -24.31 -1.68 2.60
C ALA A 5 -23.12 -2.05 3.49
N PHE A 6 -21.92 -2.19 2.90
CA PHE A 6 -20.71 -2.41 3.69
C PHE A 6 -20.32 -1.18 4.51
N THR A 7 -20.40 0.00 3.90
CA THR A 7 -20.15 1.30 4.55
C THR A 7 -20.98 1.47 5.83
N SER A 8 -22.25 1.07 5.80
CA SER A 8 -23.17 1.17 6.95
C SER A 8 -23.03 0.02 7.96
N SER A 9 -22.63 -1.17 7.53
CA SER A 9 -22.54 -2.36 8.40
C SER A 9 -21.22 -2.41 9.18
N PHE A 10 -20.14 -1.89 8.60
CA PHE A 10 -18.78 -1.97 9.15
C PHE A 10 -18.34 -0.64 9.77
N THR A 11 -18.88 -0.32 10.95
CA THR A 11 -18.59 0.94 11.66
C THR A 11 -17.45 0.86 12.66
N LYS A 12 -17.02 -0.35 13.04
CA LYS A 12 -15.87 -0.60 13.94
C LYS A 12 -14.63 -1.05 13.18
N THR A 13 -14.77 -2.05 12.33
CA THR A 13 -13.70 -2.57 11.47
C THR A 13 -13.89 -2.05 10.07
N ILE A 14 -13.22 -0.94 9.75
CA ILE A 14 -13.36 -0.29 8.44
C ILE A 14 -12.80 -1.21 7.34
N ILE A 15 -13.63 -1.51 6.34
CA ILE A 15 -13.20 -2.25 5.14
C ILE A 15 -12.36 -1.36 4.22
N GLN A 16 -11.50 -1.95 3.40
CA GLN A 16 -10.68 -1.21 2.44
C GLN A 16 -11.05 -1.54 0.99
N LEU A 17 -11.09 -0.51 0.15
CA LEU A 17 -11.31 -0.66 -1.29
C LEU A 17 -9.98 -0.63 -2.04
N ARG A 18 -9.73 -1.68 -2.84
CA ARG A 18 -8.63 -1.69 -3.83
C ARG A 18 -8.88 -0.67 -4.94
N TYR A 19 -10.04 -0.76 -5.59
CA TYR A 19 -10.42 0.15 -6.68
C TYR A 19 -11.27 1.33 -6.16
N PHE A 20 -10.71 2.12 -5.27
CA PHE A 20 -11.44 3.22 -4.60
C PHE A 20 -11.87 4.34 -5.55
N ALA A 21 -11.26 4.50 -6.73
CA ALA A 21 -11.74 5.45 -7.74
C ALA A 21 -13.00 4.98 -8.48
N VAL A 22 -13.42 3.72 -8.31
CA VAL A 22 -14.54 3.11 -9.03
C VAL A 22 -15.66 2.77 -8.04
N THR A 23 -16.32 3.80 -7.51
CA THR A 23 -17.38 3.68 -6.50
C THR A 23 -18.80 3.86 -7.07
N GLY A 24 -18.95 3.82 -8.39
CA GLY A 24 -20.24 4.08 -9.05
C GLY A 24 -20.67 5.55 -8.87
N SER A 25 -21.89 5.78 -8.37
CA SER A 25 -22.42 7.13 -8.13
C SER A 25 -21.98 7.76 -6.80
N TYR A 26 -21.19 7.06 -5.98
CA TYR A 26 -20.73 7.57 -4.70
C TYR A 26 -19.41 8.34 -4.84
N ASN A 27 -19.24 9.42 -4.06
CA ASN A 27 -17.95 10.05 -3.88
C ASN A 27 -17.08 9.16 -2.97
N PRO A 28 -15.88 8.73 -3.40
CA PRO A 28 -15.06 7.82 -2.61
C PRO A 28 -14.62 8.40 -1.26
N THR A 29 -14.43 9.71 -1.17
CA THR A 29 -13.99 10.39 0.06
C THR A 29 -15.09 10.53 1.11
N SER A 30 -16.37 10.38 0.73
CA SER A 30 -17.49 10.44 1.68
C SER A 30 -17.90 9.08 2.25
N LEU A 31 -17.31 7.99 1.75
CA LEU A 31 -17.60 6.64 2.22
C LEU A 31 -16.85 6.31 3.52
N ASN A 32 -17.49 5.55 4.40
CA ASN A 32 -16.92 4.93 5.60
C ASN A 32 -16.09 3.68 5.23
N VAL A 33 -15.09 3.87 4.36
CA VAL A 33 -14.16 2.83 3.89
C VAL A 33 -12.75 3.40 3.84
N GLY A 34 -11.76 2.54 4.05
CA GLY A 34 -10.35 2.84 3.78
C GLY A 34 -9.96 2.46 2.36
N PHE A 35 -8.69 2.66 2.01
CA PHE A 35 -8.14 2.31 0.69
C PHE A 35 -7.01 1.30 0.83
N HIS A 36 -6.82 0.49 -0.21
CA HIS A 36 -5.83 -0.57 -0.24
C HIS A 36 -4.89 -0.40 -1.44
N ASP A 37 -3.61 -0.18 -1.18
CA ASP A 37 -2.55 -0.20 -2.18
C ASP A 37 -2.09 -1.65 -2.42
N ASP A 38 -2.62 -2.28 -3.48
CA ASP A 38 -2.42 -3.71 -3.80
C ASP A 38 -1.04 -4.03 -4.39
N SER A 39 -0.21 -3.01 -4.58
CA SER A 39 1.16 -3.12 -5.10
C SER A 39 2.03 -2.08 -4.41
N PHE A 40 1.95 -2.00 -3.07
CA PHE A 40 2.77 -1.07 -2.30
C PHE A 40 4.25 -1.30 -2.60
N ASP A 41 5.00 -0.20 -2.70
CA ASP A 41 6.41 -0.21 -3.09
C ASP A 41 6.67 -0.62 -4.55
N GLN A 42 5.66 -0.80 -5.40
CA GLN A 42 5.81 -1.08 -6.83
C GLN A 42 4.99 -0.09 -7.68
N ASP A 43 3.70 0.01 -7.40
CA ASP A 43 2.74 0.85 -8.14
C ASP A 43 2.08 1.89 -7.21
N THR A 44 2.81 2.34 -6.19
CA THR A 44 2.31 3.32 -5.22
C THR A 44 2.22 4.71 -5.85
N TYR A 45 3.22 5.17 -6.60
CA TYR A 45 3.24 6.52 -7.18
C TYR A 45 3.99 6.57 -8.52
N GLY A 46 3.63 7.55 -9.36
CA GLY A 46 4.29 7.80 -10.64
C GLY A 46 3.28 7.94 -11.78
N LEU A 47 2.86 6.81 -12.35
CA LEU A 47 1.89 6.77 -13.45
C LEU A 47 0.48 7.09 -12.94
N SER A 48 -0.40 7.58 -13.83
CA SER A 48 -1.74 8.05 -13.46
C SER A 48 -2.64 6.99 -12.82
N TRP A 49 -2.42 5.71 -13.14
CA TRP A 49 -3.20 4.58 -12.62
C TRP A 49 -2.68 4.04 -11.28
N MET A 50 -1.50 4.48 -10.83
CA MET A 50 -0.89 4.07 -9.56
C MET A 50 -1.66 4.63 -8.35
N PHE A 51 -1.51 4.02 -7.18
CA PHE A 51 -2.37 4.26 -6.02
C PHE A 51 -2.47 5.73 -5.60
N TYR A 52 -1.34 6.40 -5.40
CA TYR A 52 -1.29 7.79 -4.96
C TYR A 52 -1.82 8.74 -6.05
N ASN A 53 -1.44 8.53 -7.30
CA ASN A 53 -1.91 9.36 -8.42
C ASN A 53 -3.42 9.22 -8.64
N THR A 54 -3.96 8.01 -8.46
CA THR A 54 -5.41 7.76 -8.44
C THR A 54 -6.07 8.49 -7.26
N SER A 55 -5.42 8.52 -6.09
CA SER A 55 -5.88 9.29 -4.93
C SER A 55 -5.91 10.80 -5.21
N VAL A 56 -4.90 11.34 -5.90
CA VAL A 56 -4.88 12.74 -6.36
C VAL A 56 -6.07 13.02 -7.28
N ALA A 57 -6.30 12.15 -8.27
CA ALA A 57 -7.34 12.34 -9.28
C ALA A 57 -8.77 12.42 -8.69
N VAL A 58 -9.03 11.74 -7.56
CA VAL A 58 -10.34 11.73 -6.90
C VAL A 58 -10.39 12.58 -5.62
N GLY A 59 -9.36 13.39 -5.35
CA GLY A 59 -9.31 14.28 -4.18
C GLY A 59 -9.14 13.57 -2.83
N ALA A 60 -8.54 12.39 -2.84
CA ALA A 60 -8.44 11.45 -1.72
C ALA A 60 -7.11 11.50 -0.94
N THR A 61 -6.20 12.43 -1.24
CA THR A 61 -4.85 12.46 -0.64
C THR A 61 -4.83 12.63 0.89
N ASN A 62 -5.92 13.11 1.50
CA ASN A 62 -6.05 13.25 2.95
C ASN A 62 -6.91 12.16 3.61
N GLN A 63 -7.30 11.11 2.88
CA GLN A 63 -8.20 10.06 3.40
C GLN A 63 -7.64 9.37 4.66
N TRP A 64 -6.31 9.15 4.69
CA TRP A 64 -5.58 8.53 5.79
C TRP A 64 -5.84 9.16 7.16
N ARG A 65 -6.22 10.45 7.20
CA ARG A 65 -6.51 11.17 8.45
C ARG A 65 -7.76 10.66 9.17
N SER A 66 -8.65 9.98 8.46
CA SER A 66 -9.95 9.54 8.99
C SER A 66 -10.29 8.08 8.70
N ARG A 67 -9.62 7.46 7.72
CA ARG A 67 -9.82 6.06 7.31
C ARG A 67 -8.46 5.40 7.09
N PRO A 68 -8.31 4.09 7.36
CA PRO A 68 -7.03 3.43 7.21
C PRO A 68 -6.66 3.31 5.73
N ILE A 69 -5.40 3.59 5.40
CA ILE A 69 -4.80 3.17 4.13
C ILE A 69 -3.96 1.93 4.44
N GLY A 70 -4.26 0.80 3.82
CA GLY A 70 -3.49 -0.43 3.96
C GLY A 70 -2.84 -0.75 2.63
N GLY A 71 -2.11 -1.84 2.58
CA GLY A 71 -1.61 -2.34 1.32
C GLY A 71 -0.95 -3.71 1.44
N GLU A 72 -0.42 -4.14 0.32
CA GLU A 72 0.37 -5.35 0.15
C GLU A 72 1.64 -5.00 -0.62
N VAL A 73 2.78 -5.44 -0.08
CA VAL A 73 4.02 -5.46 -0.86
C VAL A 73 3.95 -6.66 -1.78
N ARG A 74 4.24 -6.47 -3.08
CA ARG A 74 4.29 -7.57 -4.05
C ARG A 74 5.14 -8.74 -3.55
N PRO A 75 4.66 -9.99 -3.54
CA PRO A 75 5.43 -11.15 -3.09
C PRO A 75 6.82 -11.27 -3.73
N GLU A 76 6.96 -10.85 -4.99
CA GLU A 76 8.22 -10.87 -5.73
C GLU A 76 9.25 -9.85 -5.23
N LEU A 77 8.80 -8.75 -4.63
CA LEU A 77 9.66 -7.69 -4.10
C LEU A 77 9.94 -7.88 -2.61
N MET A 78 9.09 -8.60 -1.87
CA MET A 78 9.25 -8.78 -0.43
C MET A 78 10.68 -9.20 -0.03
N PRO A 79 11.38 -10.14 -0.70
CA PRO A 79 12.72 -10.56 -0.28
C PRO A 79 13.80 -9.46 -0.33
N CYS A 80 13.61 -8.44 -1.16
CA CYS A 80 14.63 -7.43 -1.50
C CYS A 80 14.22 -5.98 -1.20
N ALA A 81 12.95 -5.74 -0.83
CA ALA A 81 12.40 -4.40 -0.57
C ALA A 81 13.20 -3.57 0.46
N PHE A 82 13.83 -4.25 1.43
CA PHE A 82 14.65 -3.61 2.46
C PHE A 82 16.15 -3.81 2.26
N ALA A 83 16.61 -4.15 1.06
CA ALA A 83 18.04 -4.10 0.75
C ALA A 83 18.58 -2.67 0.88
N SER A 84 19.90 -2.50 0.98
CA SER A 84 20.52 -1.16 0.96
C SER A 84 20.34 -0.46 -0.39
N ASP A 85 20.15 -1.25 -1.45
CA ASP A 85 19.78 -0.82 -2.80
C ASP A 85 18.69 -1.78 -3.32
N PRO A 86 17.40 -1.51 -3.02
CA PRO A 86 16.30 -2.39 -3.41
C PRO A 86 16.16 -2.58 -4.92
N VAL A 87 16.45 -1.54 -5.72
CA VAL A 87 16.36 -1.61 -7.18
C VAL A 87 17.34 -2.66 -7.72
N THR A 88 18.62 -2.57 -7.36
CA THR A 88 19.63 -3.53 -7.80
C THR A 88 19.36 -4.93 -7.22
N ALA A 89 18.97 -5.02 -5.94
CA ALA A 89 18.71 -6.31 -5.30
C ALA A 89 17.53 -7.04 -5.94
N CYS A 90 16.42 -6.34 -6.21
CA CYS A 90 15.21 -6.95 -6.78
C CYS A 90 15.38 -7.38 -8.23
N GLN A 91 16.23 -6.71 -9.02
CA GLN A 91 16.56 -7.13 -10.40
C GLN A 91 17.20 -8.52 -10.47
N SER A 92 17.79 -9.02 -9.38
CA SER A 92 18.32 -10.40 -9.33
C SER A 92 17.25 -11.47 -9.09
N ILE A 93 16.02 -11.06 -8.78
CA ILE A 93 14.90 -11.92 -8.36
C ILE A 93 13.70 -11.80 -9.32
N THR A 94 13.44 -10.60 -9.82
CA THR A 94 12.25 -10.27 -10.62
C THR A 94 12.52 -9.10 -11.58
N ASP A 95 11.73 -9.01 -12.65
CA ASP A 95 11.75 -7.87 -13.59
C ASP A 95 11.01 -6.63 -13.04
N LEU A 96 10.41 -6.74 -11.84
CA LEU A 96 9.79 -5.62 -11.15
C LEU A 96 10.84 -4.68 -10.55
N THR A 97 10.52 -3.38 -10.52
CA THR A 97 11.40 -2.34 -9.97
C THR A 97 10.68 -1.66 -8.82
N PRO A 98 11.14 -1.84 -7.57
CA PRO A 98 10.50 -1.20 -6.45
C PRO A 98 10.62 0.33 -6.55
N SER A 99 9.61 1.00 -6.03
CA SER A 99 9.61 2.43 -5.75
C SER A 99 10.47 2.74 -4.52
N ASP A 100 10.61 4.01 -4.17
CA ASP A 100 11.26 4.39 -2.91
C ASP A 100 10.29 4.17 -1.74
N TRP A 101 10.59 3.20 -0.88
CA TRP A 101 9.77 2.83 0.28
C TRP A 101 9.39 4.03 1.15
N ALA A 102 10.36 4.89 1.47
CA ALA A 102 10.13 6.04 2.34
C ALA A 102 9.13 7.03 1.70
N THR A 103 9.24 7.25 0.40
CA THR A 103 8.28 8.04 -0.39
C THR A 103 6.91 7.38 -0.39
N CYS A 104 6.82 6.06 -0.57
CA CYS A 104 5.56 5.32 -0.50
C CYS A 104 4.87 5.51 0.86
N VAL A 105 5.60 5.38 1.97
CA VAL A 105 5.08 5.62 3.33
C VAL A 105 4.65 7.09 3.50
N GLN A 106 5.47 8.05 3.05
CA GLN A 106 5.17 9.47 3.18
C GLN A 106 3.91 9.88 2.42
N LEU A 107 3.70 9.35 1.21
CA LEU A 107 2.56 9.71 0.37
C LEU A 107 1.26 9.04 0.82
N THR A 108 1.34 7.80 1.27
CA THR A 108 0.15 7.00 1.60
C THR A 108 -0.25 7.09 3.07
N HIS A 109 0.69 7.40 3.97
CA HIS A 109 0.51 7.27 5.41
C HIS A 109 -0.11 5.92 5.80
N SER A 110 0.37 4.84 5.16
CA SER A 110 -0.20 3.52 5.33
C SER A 110 -0.20 3.09 6.80
N THR A 111 -1.33 2.59 7.26
CA THR A 111 -1.56 2.06 8.60
C THR A 111 -0.94 0.68 8.79
N TYR A 112 -0.93 -0.14 7.74
CA TYR A 112 -0.31 -1.47 7.75
C TYR A 112 0.04 -1.90 6.32
N GLN A 113 1.02 -2.79 6.20
CA GLN A 113 1.37 -3.46 4.95
C GLN A 113 1.37 -4.97 5.15
N TRP A 114 0.84 -5.70 4.18
CA TRP A 114 1.01 -7.15 4.10
C TRP A 114 2.42 -7.44 3.59
N LEU A 115 3.19 -8.09 4.44
CA LEU A 115 4.60 -8.39 4.21
C LEU A 115 4.93 -9.73 4.86
N SER A 116 4.60 -10.84 4.19
CA SER A 116 4.75 -12.18 4.78
C SER A 116 6.21 -12.59 4.94
N TYR A 117 7.10 -12.12 4.06
CA TYR A 117 8.54 -12.45 4.10
C TYR A 117 9.22 -12.02 5.41
N ALA A 118 8.70 -10.99 6.09
CA ALA A 118 9.16 -10.58 7.41
C ALA A 118 9.05 -11.69 8.48
N PHE A 119 8.21 -12.70 8.24
CA PHE A 119 7.95 -13.81 9.14
C PHE A 119 8.48 -15.16 8.62
N TYR A 120 9.20 -15.17 7.49
CA TYR A 120 9.79 -16.40 6.94
C TYR A 120 10.99 -16.86 7.77
N THR A 121 11.34 -18.14 7.62
CA THR A 121 12.55 -18.73 8.22
C THR A 121 13.33 -19.49 7.14
N PRO A 122 14.47 -18.97 6.65
CA PRO A 122 15.02 -17.64 6.95
C PRO A 122 14.17 -16.51 6.34
N GLY A 123 14.14 -15.35 7.01
CA GLY A 123 13.55 -14.10 6.52
C GLY A 123 14.62 -13.02 6.36
N TYR A 124 14.30 -11.75 6.62
CA TYR A 124 15.32 -10.69 6.65
C TYR A 124 16.40 -10.97 7.70
N SER A 125 17.63 -10.57 7.40
CA SER A 125 18.77 -10.72 8.30
C SER A 125 19.59 -9.43 8.37
N SER A 126 20.36 -9.28 9.45
CA SER A 126 21.34 -8.19 9.61
C SER A 126 20.78 -6.79 9.29
N SER A 127 21.39 -6.07 8.35
CA SER A 127 21.01 -4.71 7.98
C SER A 127 19.67 -4.62 7.26
N ASP A 128 19.25 -5.65 6.52
CA ASP A 128 17.92 -5.69 5.90
C ASP A 128 16.84 -5.79 6.97
N TYR A 129 17.08 -6.60 8.01
CA TYR A 129 16.18 -6.68 9.16
C TYR A 129 16.08 -5.34 9.90
N SER A 130 17.21 -4.68 10.14
CA SER A 130 17.20 -3.34 10.77
C SER A 130 16.46 -2.31 9.92
N ARG A 131 16.59 -2.35 8.58
CA ARG A 131 15.83 -1.47 7.68
C ARG A 131 14.34 -1.80 7.69
N ALA A 132 13.96 -3.06 7.69
CA ALA A 132 12.56 -3.48 7.79
C ALA A 132 11.88 -3.02 9.08
N VAL A 133 12.57 -3.11 10.22
CA VAL A 133 12.05 -2.65 11.52
C VAL A 133 11.97 -1.12 11.60
N ASN A 134 12.88 -0.40 10.95
CA ASN A 134 12.88 1.07 10.96
C ASN A 134 12.01 1.70 9.87
N GLY A 135 11.71 0.96 8.81
CA GLY A 135 10.89 1.41 7.68
C GLY A 135 9.39 1.30 7.91
N SER A 136 8.96 0.73 9.04
CA SER A 136 7.55 0.68 9.49
C SER A 136 7.13 1.95 10.21
#